data_AF-A0A1R0XDS5-F1
#
_entry.id   AF-A0A1R0XDS5-F1
#
_cell.length_a   1.000
_cell.length_b   1.000
_cell.length_c   1.000
_cell.angle_alpha   90.00
_cell.angle_beta   90.00
_cell.angle_gamma   90.00
#
_symmetry.space_group_name_H-M   'P 1'
#
loop_
_entity.id
_entity.type
_entity.pdbx_description
1 polymer ?
#
loop_
_entity_poly.entity_id
_entity_poly.type
_entity_poly.pdbx_seq_one_letter_code
_entity_poly.pdbx_strand_id
1 'polypeptide(L)'
;MKQTSKHMMDRPYIKNVIHELQRMGYEEDSAKKVLLKYYRPLKRTWGFEPNAIDFAKEIISVDNAVKRLYDPKDPNQVFIGHLKGRINSKK
;
A
#
# COMPACT_ATOMS: atom_id res chain seq x y z
N MET A 1 -26.06 22.80 1.27
CA MET A 1 -26.06 21.33 1.48
C MET A 1 -24.74 20.95 2.15
N LYS A 2 -24.77 20.47 3.40
CA LYS A 2 -23.56 19.92 4.06
C LYS A 2 -23.22 18.61 3.34
N GLN A 3 -22.12 18.58 2.59
CA GLN A 3 -21.54 17.31 2.13
C GLN A 3 -21.11 16.56 3.39
N THR A 4 -21.91 15.58 3.81
CA THR A 4 -21.43 14.57 4.74
C THR A 4 -20.27 13.87 4.04
N SER A 5 -19.05 14.07 4.53
CA SER A 5 -17.85 13.47 3.96
C SER A 5 -18.01 11.95 4.03
N LYS A 6 -18.45 11.32 2.94
CA LYS A 6 -18.64 9.87 2.87
C LYS A 6 -17.31 9.22 3.23
N HIS A 7 -17.29 8.40 4.27
CA HIS A 7 -16.06 7.78 4.76
C HIS A 7 -15.44 6.98 3.61
N MET A 8 -14.11 7.02 3.47
CA MET A 8 -13.41 6.43 2.32
C MET A 8 -13.79 4.96 2.10
N MET A 9 -13.96 4.21 3.19
CA MET A 9 -14.34 2.79 3.16
C MET A 9 -15.76 2.52 2.66
N ASP A 10 -16.62 3.52 2.62
CA ASP A 10 -18.00 3.37 2.13
C ASP A 10 -18.09 3.50 0.61
N ARG A 11 -16.97 3.81 -0.05
CA ARG A 11 -16.92 3.92 -1.51
C ARG A 11 -16.99 2.52 -2.14
N PRO A 12 -17.87 2.29 -3.13
CA PRO A 12 -17.97 0.98 -3.80
C PRO A 12 -16.63 0.48 -4.35
N TYR A 13 -15.85 1.38 -4.97
CA TYR A 13 -14.51 1.07 -5.46
C TYR A 13 -13.60 0.52 -4.35
N ILE A 14 -13.59 1.16 -3.19
CA ILE A 14 -12.77 0.74 -2.05
C ILE A 14 -13.20 -0.63 -1.50
N LYS A 15 -14.51 -0.88 -1.45
CA LYS A 15 -15.04 -2.20 -1.07
C LYS A 15 -14.59 -3.29 -2.04
N ASN A 16 -14.60 -3.00 -3.35
CA ASN A 16 -14.11 -3.94 -4.36
C ASN A 16 -12.60 -4.19 -4.21
N VAL A 17 -11.79 -3.16 -3.94
CA VAL A 17 -10.36 -3.35 -3.69
C VAL A 17 -10.12 -4.23 -2.46
N ILE A 18 -10.86 -4.02 -1.37
CA ILE A 18 -10.76 -4.87 -0.16
C ILE A 18 -11.14 -6.32 -0.50
N HIS A 19 -12.22 -6.52 -1.26
CA HIS A 19 -12.64 -7.85 -1.70
C HIS A 19 -11.55 -8.54 -2.52
N GLU A 20 -10.92 -7.86 -3.46
CA GLU A 20 -9.83 -8.43 -4.25
C GLU A 20 -8.59 -8.74 -3.40
N LEU A 21 -8.24 -7.89 -2.43
CA LEU A 21 -7.18 -8.20 -1.47
C LEU A 21 -7.51 -9.47 -0.66
N GLN A 22 -8.77 -9.65 -0.25
CA GLN A 22 -9.22 -10.86 0.46
C GLN A 22 -9.11 -12.10 -0.42
N ARG A 23 -9.52 -12.02 -1.69
CA ARG A 23 -9.36 -13.12 -2.66
C ARG A 23 -7.90 -13.51 -2.88
N MET A 24 -6.97 -12.58 -2.69
CA MET A 24 -5.53 -12.79 -2.79
C MET A 24 -4.89 -13.26 -1.47
N GLY A 25 -5.68 -13.53 -0.42
CA GLY A 25 -5.23 -14.17 0.81
C GLY A 25 -5.04 -13.25 2.00
N TYR A 26 -5.39 -11.96 1.90
CA TYR A 26 -5.39 -11.07 3.05
C TYR A 26 -6.65 -11.26 3.91
N GLU A 27 -6.49 -11.39 5.22
CA GLU A 27 -7.62 -11.28 6.15
C GLU A 27 -8.24 -9.88 6.07
N GLU A 28 -9.54 -9.73 6.32
CA GLU A 28 -10.27 -8.46 6.18
C GLU A 28 -9.58 -7.27 6.88
N ASP A 29 -9.18 -7.45 8.13
CA ASP A 29 -8.51 -6.40 8.90
C ASP A 29 -7.12 -6.08 8.35
N SER A 30 -6.40 -7.09 7.88
CA SER A 30 -5.10 -6.91 7.24
C SER A 30 -5.24 -6.19 5.89
N ALA A 31 -6.28 -6.52 5.10
CA ALA A 31 -6.58 -5.88 3.83
C ALA A 31 -6.89 -4.40 4.03
N LYS A 32 -7.72 -4.05 5.02
CA LYS A 32 -8.01 -2.65 5.39
C LYS A 32 -6.75 -1.89 5.80
N LYS A 33 -5.91 -2.49 6.64
CA LYS A 33 -4.65 -1.87 7.11
C LYS A 33 -3.69 -1.60 5.96
N VAL A 34 -3.47 -2.58 5.09
CA VAL A 34 -2.54 -2.47 3.96
C VAL A 34 -3.09 -1.49 2.92
N LEU A 35 -4.39 -1.51 2.64
CA LEU A 35 -5.04 -0.50 1.80
C LEU A 35 -4.83 0.91 2.36
N LEU A 36 -5.14 1.15 3.64
CA LEU A 36 -4.96 2.48 4.26
C LEU A 36 -3.52 2.98 4.17
N LYS A 37 -2.55 2.08 4.36
CA LYS A 37 -1.12 2.39 4.33
C LYS A 37 -0.67 2.86 2.95
N TYR A 38 -1.10 2.20 1.89
CA TYR A 38 -0.60 2.44 0.53
C TYR A 38 -1.52 3.24 -0.39
N TYR A 39 -2.80 3.41 -0.03
CA TYR A 39 -3.79 4.06 -0.88
C TYR A 39 -3.41 5.50 -1.26
N ARG A 40 -3.04 6.34 -0.28
CA ARG A 40 -2.70 7.75 -0.55
C ARG A 40 -1.46 7.91 -1.43
N PRO A 41 -0.32 7.22 -1.16
CA PRO A 41 0.83 7.23 -2.06
C PRO A 41 0.48 6.77 -3.47
N LEU A 42 -0.14 5.59 -3.60
CA LEU A 42 -0.46 5.00 -4.90
C LEU A 42 -1.45 5.85 -5.70
N LYS A 43 -2.46 6.42 -5.04
CA LYS A 43 -3.41 7.32 -5.71
C LYS A 43 -2.73 8.59 -6.25
N ARG A 44 -1.70 9.10 -5.58
CA ARG A 44 -0.97 10.29 -6.05
C ARG A 44 -0.05 9.97 -7.23
N THR A 45 0.53 8.77 -7.29
CA THR A 45 1.44 8.37 -8.37
C THR A 45 0.69 7.91 -9.61
N TRP A 46 -0.39 7.14 -9.45
CA TRP A 46 -1.18 6.62 -10.57
C TRP A 46 -2.28 7.55 -11.06
N GLY A 47 -2.71 8.52 -10.24
CA GLY A 47 -3.78 9.44 -10.62
C GLY A 47 -5.16 8.77 -10.59
N PHE A 48 -5.74 8.46 -11.77
CA PHE A 48 -7.07 7.88 -11.89
C PHE A 48 -7.15 6.50 -11.22
N GLU A 49 -8.33 6.17 -10.67
CA GLU A 49 -8.60 4.89 -9.98
C GLU A 49 -8.53 3.75 -11.02
N PRO A 50 -7.48 2.91 -11.02
CA PRO A 50 -7.40 1.78 -11.94
C PRO A 50 -8.43 0.73 -11.58
N ASN A 51 -8.52 -0.36 -12.35
CA ASN A 51 -9.35 -1.50 -11.96
C ASN A 51 -8.98 -1.95 -10.53
N ALA A 52 -10.00 -2.24 -9.71
CA ALA A 52 -9.82 -2.67 -8.33
C ALA A 52 -8.86 -3.85 -8.18
N ILE A 53 -8.87 -4.78 -9.16
CA ILE A 53 -7.96 -5.93 -9.21
C ILE A 53 -6.50 -5.46 -9.38
N ASP A 54 -6.24 -4.56 -10.33
CA ASP A 54 -4.88 -4.08 -10.60
C ASP A 54 -4.36 -3.22 -9.46
N PHE A 55 -5.23 -2.42 -8.84
CA PHE A 55 -4.89 -1.66 -7.65
C PHE A 55 -4.58 -2.57 -6.45
N ALA A 56 -5.33 -3.66 -6.26
CA ALA A 56 -5.04 -4.66 -5.24
C ALA A 56 -3.68 -5.34 -5.49
N LYS A 57 -3.38 -5.74 -6.73
CA LYS A 57 -2.08 -6.32 -7.11
C LYS A 57 -0.92 -5.37 -6.81
N GLU A 58 -1.07 -4.09 -7.14
CA GLU A 58 -0.03 -3.10 -6.90
C GLU A 58 0.20 -2.87 -5.40
N ILE A 59 -0.86 -2.81 -4.61
CA ILE A 59 -0.77 -2.76 -3.15
C ILE A 59 0.05 -3.93 -2.61
N ILE A 60 -0.22 -5.15 -3.09
CA ILE A 60 0.49 -6.36 -2.68
C ILE A 60 1.95 -6.29 -3.11
N SER A 61 2.22 -5.87 -4.34
CA SER A 61 3.57 -5.68 -4.87
C SER A 61 4.39 -4.76 -3.97
N VAL A 62 3.85 -3.59 -3.62
CA VAL A 62 4.51 -2.62 -2.75
C VAL A 62 4.66 -3.13 -1.31
N ASP A 63 3.63 -3.77 -0.74
CA ASP A 63 3.71 -4.32 0.61
C ASP A 63 4.79 -5.41 0.70
N ASN A 64 4.88 -6.28 -0.29
CA ASN A 64 5.92 -7.30 -0.41
C ASN A 64 7.31 -6.70 -0.59
N ALA A 65 7.45 -5.68 -1.45
CA ALA A 65 8.71 -4.98 -1.65
C ALA A 65 9.22 -4.31 -0.37
N VAL A 66 8.33 -3.75 0.45
CA VAL A 66 8.67 -3.12 1.73
C VAL A 66 9.05 -4.17 2.80
N LYS A 67 8.42 -5.34 2.78
CA LYS A 67 8.70 -6.44 3.73
C LYS A 67 9.92 -7.28 3.34
N ARG A 68 10.39 -7.16 2.09
CA ARG A 68 11.52 -7.93 1.59
C ARG A 68 12.79 -7.64 2.39
N LEU A 69 13.44 -8.69 2.88
CA LEU A 69 14.74 -8.59 3.52
C LEU A 69 15.80 -8.23 2.47
N TYR A 70 16.79 -7.44 2.89
CA TYR A 70 17.90 -7.07 2.02
C TYR A 70 18.70 -8.31 1.61
N ASP A 71 18.87 -8.51 0.30
CA ASP A 71 19.74 -9.51 -0.28
C ASP A 71 20.86 -8.82 -1.08
N PRO A 72 22.13 -8.92 -0.66
CA PRO A 72 23.25 -8.31 -1.38
C PRO A 72 23.51 -8.91 -2.77
N LYS A 73 22.89 -10.05 -3.10
CA LYS A 73 23.00 -10.68 -4.42
C LYS A 73 21.93 -10.22 -5.41
N ASP A 74 20.91 -9.50 -4.95
CA ASP A 74 19.87 -8.95 -5.84
C ASP A 74 20.27 -7.57 -6.35
N PRO A 75 20.57 -7.40 -7.65
CA PRO A 75 20.97 -6.11 -8.21
C PRO A 75 19.85 -5.05 -8.14
N ASN A 76 18.60 -5.44 -7.88
CA ASN A 76 17.47 -4.52 -7.73
C ASN A 76 17.32 -3.97 -6.30
N GLN A 77 18.26 -4.27 -5.40
CA GLN A 77 18.22 -3.83 -4.01
C GLN A 77 19.40 -2.94 -3.65
N VAL A 78 19.11 -1.81 -3.02
CA VAL A 78 20.13 -0.89 -2.49
C VAL A 78 20.14 -0.98 -0.96
N PHE A 79 21.31 -1.22 -0.37
CA PHE A 79 21.45 -1.23 1.09
C PHE A 79 21.36 0.19 1.67
N ILE A 80 20.23 0.53 2.26
CA ILE A 80 19.98 1.85 2.88
C ILE A 80 20.26 1.84 4.41
N GLY A 81 20.64 0.69 4.99
CA GLY A 81 20.83 0.54 6.45
C GLY A 81 21.81 1.56 7.06
N HIS A 82 22.86 1.93 6.33
CA HIS A 82 23.83 2.95 6.73
C HIS A 82 23.22 4.37 6.88
N LEU A 83 22.11 4.66 6.19
CA LEU A 83 21.40 5.95 6.30
C LEU A 83 20.44 6.00 7.48
N LYS A 84 19.90 4.85 7.94
CA LYS A 84 18.99 4.81 9.10
C LYS A 84 19.64 5.34 10.38
N GLY A 85 20.93 5.03 10.60
CA GLY A 85 21.69 5.58 11.73
C GLY A 85 21.75 7.10 11.72
N ARG A 86 21.87 7.72 10.54
CA ARG A 86 21.96 9.18 10.37
C ARG A 86 20.62 9.91 10.58
N ILE A 87 19.51 9.23 10.34
CA ILE A 87 18.15 9.78 10.57
C ILE A 87 17.83 9.77 12.06
N ASN A 88 18.21 8.68 12.77
CA ASN A 88 17.98 8.56 14.20
C ASN A 88 18.95 9.37 15.06
N SER A 89 20.15 9.69 14.56
CA SER A 89 21.14 10.50 15.28
C SER A 89 20.84 12.01 15.27
N LYS A 90 19.80 12.45 14.56
CA LYS A 90 19.35 13.87 14.51
C LYS A 90 18.15 14.15 15.43
N LYS A 91 17.80 13.20 16.30
CA LYS A 91 16.76 13.37 17.32
C LYS A 91 17.37 13.73 18.66
#